data_AF-A0AAN9LHU7-F1
#
_entry.id   AF-A0AAN9LHU7-F1
#
_cell.length_a   1.000
_cell.length_b   1.000
_cell.length_c   1.000
_cell.angle_alpha   90.00
_cell.angle_beta   90.00
_cell.angle_gamma   90.00
#
_symmetry.space_group_name_H-M   'P 1'
#
loop_
_entity.id
_entity.type
_entity.pdbx_description
1 polymer ?
#
loop_
_entity_poly.entity_id
_entity_poly.type
_entity_poly.pdbx_seq_one_letter_code
_entity_poly.pdbx_strand_id
1 'polypeptide(L)'
;MATARTVKDVSPHEFVKAYSSHLKRSGKMELPDWNDIVKTAKFKELAPYDPDWSKRNGSCPPHFCKSSGAIARDIFQQLQTMNIIELDTKGGRRITPSGRRDLDQVAGRIVVAP
;
A
#
# COMPACT_ATOMS: atom_id res chain seq x y z
N MET A 1 3.26 -34.61 -8.67
CA MET A 1 2.51 -33.94 -7.58
C MET A 1 2.76 -32.45 -7.73
N ALA A 2 1.74 -31.64 -8.02
CA ALA A 2 1.93 -30.20 -8.12
C ALA A 2 2.22 -29.66 -6.72
N THR A 3 3.40 -29.08 -6.51
CA THR A 3 3.72 -28.34 -5.30
C THR A 3 2.71 -27.20 -5.15
N ALA A 4 2.21 -26.97 -3.94
CA ALA A 4 1.31 -25.84 -3.69
C ALA A 4 2.05 -24.55 -4.08
N ARG A 5 1.56 -23.87 -5.13
CA ARG A 5 2.12 -22.60 -5.59
C ARG A 5 1.89 -21.55 -4.52
N THR A 6 2.95 -20.91 -4.09
CA THR A 6 2.90 -19.86 -3.07
C THR A 6 3.04 -18.50 -3.73
N VAL A 7 2.69 -17.43 -3.00
CA VAL A 7 2.87 -16.04 -3.45
C VAL A 7 4.30 -15.74 -3.92
N LYS A 8 5.30 -16.46 -3.39
CA LYS A 8 6.72 -16.25 -3.72
C LYS A 8 7.10 -16.76 -5.12
N ASP A 9 6.25 -17.56 -5.74
CA ASP A 9 6.51 -18.20 -7.03
C ASP A 9 5.91 -17.40 -8.21
N VAL A 10 5.33 -16.23 -7.94
CA VAL A 10 4.61 -15.40 -8.92
C VAL A 10 5.32 -14.06 -9.15
N SER A 11 5.27 -13.54 -10.38
CA SER A 11 5.75 -12.21 -10.71
C SER A 11 5.12 -11.13 -9.81
N PRO A 12 5.91 -10.30 -9.10
CA PRO A 12 5.38 -9.30 -8.18
C PRO A 12 4.43 -8.30 -8.83
N HIS A 13 4.72 -7.90 -10.08
CA HIS A 13 3.93 -6.90 -10.81
C HIS A 13 2.52 -7.42 -11.13
N GLU A 14 2.43 -8.66 -11.59
CA GLU A 14 1.16 -9.30 -11.91
C GLU A 14 0.35 -9.58 -10.65
N PHE A 15 1.02 -10.00 -9.58
CA PHE A 15 0.41 -10.24 -8.27
C PHE A 15 -0.23 -8.97 -7.70
N VAL A 16 0.49 -7.85 -7.69
CA VAL A 16 -0.05 -6.58 -7.17
C VAL A 16 -1.29 -6.14 -7.95
N LYS A 17 -1.29 -6.31 -9.27
CA LYS A 17 -2.44 -5.97 -10.12
C LYS A 17 -3.65 -6.86 -9.83
N ALA A 18 -3.44 -8.17 -9.73
CA ALA A 18 -4.51 -9.13 -9.42
C ALA A 18 -5.08 -8.92 -8.01
N TYR A 19 -4.20 -8.74 -7.02
CA TYR A 19 -4.60 -8.55 -5.63
C TYR A 19 -5.30 -7.21 -5.39
N SER A 20 -4.87 -6.13 -6.05
CA SER A 20 -5.58 -4.85 -6.00
C SER A 20 -7.02 -4.97 -6.52
N SER A 21 -7.24 -5.79 -7.54
CA SER A 21 -8.58 -6.07 -8.08
C SER A 21 -9.42 -6.90 -7.11
N HIS A 22 -8.80 -7.79 -6.32
CA HIS A 22 -9.48 -8.54 -5.27
C HIS A 22 -9.92 -7.64 -4.11
N LEU A 23 -9.03 -6.78 -3.62
CA LEU A 23 -9.32 -5.83 -2.55
C LEU A 23 -10.42 -4.83 -2.94
N LYS A 24 -10.42 -4.34 -4.18
CA LYS A 24 -11.51 -3.47 -4.67
C LYS A 24 -12.88 -4.15 -4.65
N ARG A 25 -12.96 -5.45 -4.92
CA ARG A 25 -14.21 -6.22 -4.80
C ARG A 25 -14.66 -6.40 -3.35
N SER A 26 -13.73 -6.40 -2.40
CA SER A 26 -14.04 -6.55 -0.99
C SER A 26 -14.80 -5.35 -0.41
N GLY A 27 -14.66 -4.16 -1.00
CA GLY A 27 -15.44 -2.96 -0.66
C GLY A 27 -15.28 -2.45 0.79
N LYS A 28 -14.27 -2.94 1.52
CA LYS A 28 -14.07 -2.67 2.96
C LYS A 28 -12.98 -1.64 3.26
N MET A 29 -12.35 -1.07 2.23
CA MET A 29 -11.30 -0.06 2.37
C MET A 29 -11.91 1.32 2.17
N GLU A 30 -12.00 2.07 3.27
CA GLU A 30 -12.40 3.47 3.24
C GLU A 30 -11.18 4.35 2.92
N LEU A 31 -11.33 5.34 2.06
CA LEU A 31 -10.28 6.35 1.90
C LEU A 31 -10.40 7.38 3.02
N PRO A 32 -9.29 7.74 3.70
CA PRO A 32 -9.33 8.81 4.68
C PRO A 32 -9.53 10.19 4.03
N ASP A 33 -10.32 11.04 4.68
CA ASP A 33 -10.62 12.41 4.22
C ASP A 33 -9.37 13.27 3.99
N TRP A 34 -8.30 13.02 4.74
CA TRP A 34 -7.03 13.75 4.64
C TRP A 34 -6.12 13.25 3.51
N ASN A 35 -6.51 12.22 2.76
CA ASN A 35 -5.67 11.62 1.71
C ASN A 35 -5.27 12.62 0.61
N ASP A 36 -6.15 13.57 0.28
CA ASP A 36 -5.89 14.59 -0.75
C ASP A 36 -4.94 15.70 -0.27
N ILE A 37 -4.79 15.84 1.04
CA ILE A 37 -3.92 16.85 1.68
C ILE A 37 -2.49 16.29 1.84
N VAL A 38 -2.36 14.98 2.03
CA VAL A 38 -1.09 14.35 2.43
C VAL A 38 -0.26 13.89 1.22
N LYS A 39 1.04 14.17 1.28
CA LYS A 39 1.98 13.77 0.22
C LYS A 39 2.11 12.25 0.09
N THR A 40 1.69 11.75 -1.07
CA THR A 40 1.83 10.34 -1.47
C THR A 40 3.16 10.07 -2.18
N ALA A 41 3.78 11.05 -2.84
CA ALA A 41 5.10 10.93 -3.47
C ALA A 41 5.75 12.31 -3.69
N LYS A 42 7.08 12.34 -3.92
CA LYS A 42 7.85 13.57 -4.21
C LYS A 42 7.27 14.40 -5.36
N PHE A 43 6.82 13.73 -6.43
CA PHE A 43 6.30 14.39 -7.63
C PHE A 43 4.85 14.88 -7.47
N LYS A 44 4.17 14.51 -6.38
CA LYS A 44 2.83 14.99 -6.04
C LYS A 44 3.00 16.11 -5.03
N GLU A 45 3.50 17.25 -5.52
CA GLU A 45 3.63 18.45 -4.70
C GLU A 45 2.26 19.09 -4.49
N LEU A 46 2.08 19.56 -3.26
CA LEU A 46 0.90 20.31 -2.84
C LEU A 46 1.05 21.74 -3.35
N ALA A 47 -0.03 22.36 -3.80
CA ALA A 47 0.00 23.77 -4.18
C ALA A 47 0.56 24.61 -3.02
N PRO A 48 1.36 25.67 -3.30
CA PRO A 48 1.84 26.56 -2.25
C PRO A 48 0.65 27.13 -1.45
N TYR A 49 0.67 26.97 -0.13
CA TYR A 49 -0.35 27.52 0.77
C TYR A 49 -0.20 29.03 1.01
N ASP A 50 0.93 29.61 0.60
CA ASP A 50 1.31 30.99 0.90
C ASP A 50 0.97 31.93 -0.29
N PRO A 51 0.08 32.94 -0.11
CA PRO A 51 -0.23 33.91 -1.16
C PRO A 51 0.98 34.74 -1.62
N ASP A 52 2.04 34.84 -0.82
CA ASP A 52 3.29 35.57 -1.15
C ASP A 52 4.43 34.64 -1.60
N TRP A 53 4.11 33.44 -2.14
CA TRP A 53 5.11 32.50 -2.65
C TRP A 53 6.03 33.10 -3.76
N SER A 54 5.58 34.17 -4.42
CA SER A 54 6.28 34.87 -5.51
C SER A 54 7.50 35.71 -5.07
N LYS A 55 7.71 35.97 -3.78
CA LYS A 55 8.78 36.87 -3.29
C LYS A 55 10.01 36.17 -2.70
N ARG A 56 10.19 34.86 -2.93
CA ARG A 56 11.37 34.13 -2.44
C ARG A 56 12.52 34.13 -3.47
N ASN A 57 13.66 34.67 -3.04
CA ASN A 57 14.90 34.76 -3.81
C ASN A 57 15.55 33.37 -3.98
N GLY A 58 15.26 32.70 -5.09
CA GLY A 58 16.03 31.55 -5.60
C GLY A 58 15.38 30.17 -5.46
N SER A 59 15.72 29.26 -6.38
CA SER A 59 15.27 27.85 -6.39
C SER A 59 16.31 26.94 -5.73
N CYS A 60 16.05 26.47 -4.51
CA CYS A 60 16.66 25.22 -4.05
C CYS A 60 15.92 24.06 -4.73
N PRO A 61 16.57 23.24 -5.58
CA PRO A 61 15.91 22.09 -6.18
C PRO A 61 15.32 21.18 -5.10
N PRO A 62 14.06 20.72 -5.23
CA PRO A 62 13.46 19.85 -4.24
C PRO A 62 14.22 18.52 -4.15
N HIS A 63 14.68 18.15 -2.94
CA HIS A 63 15.32 16.85 -2.67
C HIS A 63 14.29 15.76 -2.41
N PHE A 64 14.69 14.49 -2.59
CA PHE A 64 13.80 13.36 -2.32
C PHE A 64 13.39 13.33 -0.85
N CYS A 65 12.08 13.37 -0.59
CA CYS A 65 11.49 13.09 0.70
C CYS A 65 10.59 11.84 0.60
N LYS A 66 10.59 11.04 1.65
CA LYS A 66 9.69 9.88 1.76
C LYS A 66 8.24 10.37 1.85
N SER A 67 7.30 9.54 1.40
CA SER A 67 5.87 9.79 1.61
C SER A 67 5.54 9.85 3.11
N SER A 68 4.41 10.46 3.45
CA SER A 68 3.95 10.50 4.84
C SER A 68 3.73 9.09 5.39
N GLY A 69 4.24 8.83 6.59
CA GLY A 69 3.99 7.58 7.32
C GLY A 69 2.55 7.41 7.79
N ALA A 70 1.72 8.47 7.72
CA ALA A 70 0.29 8.40 8.06
C ALA A 70 -0.46 7.46 7.11
N ILE A 71 -0.19 7.55 5.80
CA ILE A 71 -0.83 6.71 4.77
C ILE A 71 -0.56 5.23 5.03
N ALA A 72 0.71 4.87 5.29
CA ALA A 72 1.07 3.49 5.58
C ALA A 72 0.39 2.97 6.85
N ARG A 73 0.33 3.79 7.91
CA ARG A 73 -0.28 3.39 9.19
C ARG A 73 -1.78 3.14 9.05
N ASP A 74 -2.48 3.99 8.33
CA ASP A 74 -3.91 3.91 8.11
C ASP A 74 -4.29 2.63 7.35
N ILE A 75 -3.61 2.35 6.22
CA ILE A 75 -3.82 1.12 5.45
C ILE A 75 -3.62 -0.12 6.34
N PHE A 76 -2.58 -0.13 7.17
CA PHE A 76 -2.38 -1.28 8.03
C PHE A 76 -3.42 -1.39 9.17
N GLN A 77 -3.98 -0.29 9.66
CA GLN A 77 -5.10 -0.32 10.60
C GLN A 77 -6.37 -0.89 9.94
N GLN A 78 -6.65 -0.51 8.69
CA GLN A 78 -7.75 -1.09 7.92
C GLN A 78 -7.57 -2.60 7.72
N LEU A 79 -6.36 -3.05 7.37
CA LEU A 79 -6.04 -4.47 7.22
C LEU A 79 -6.12 -5.26 8.53
N GLN A 80 -5.97 -4.60 9.68
CA GLN A 80 -6.21 -5.21 11.00
C GLN A 80 -7.71 -5.39 11.27
N THR A 81 -8.53 -4.39 10.95
CA THR A 81 -9.99 -4.51 11.01
C THR A 81 -10.50 -5.66 10.13
N MET A 82 -9.84 -5.90 9.00
CA MET A 82 -10.13 -7.03 8.10
C MET A 82 -9.55 -8.37 8.57
N ASN A 83 -8.85 -8.41 9.70
CA ASN A 83 -8.19 -9.59 10.29
C ASN A 83 -7.21 -10.30 9.33
N ILE A 84 -6.57 -9.52 8.45
CA ILE A 84 -5.50 -9.99 7.55
C ILE A 84 -4.14 -9.85 8.24
N ILE A 85 -4.02 -8.88 9.15
CA ILE A 85 -2.80 -8.53 9.86
C ILE A 85 -3.09 -8.44 11.36
N GLU A 86 -2.14 -8.90 12.19
CA GLU A 86 -2.14 -8.80 13.65
C GLU A 86 -0.95 -7.96 14.13
N LEU A 87 -1.06 -7.39 15.33
CA LEU A 87 0.07 -6.81 16.05
C LEU A 87 0.86 -7.93 16.72
N ASP A 88 2.17 -7.95 16.51
CA ASP A 88 3.04 -8.91 17.19
C ASP A 88 3.52 -8.36 18.53
N THR A 89 3.69 -9.24 19.52
CA THR A 89 4.14 -8.89 20.88
C THR A 89 5.60 -8.42 20.91
N LYS A 90 6.41 -8.85 19.94
CA LYS A 90 7.82 -8.45 19.77
C LYS A 90 7.98 -7.15 18.96
N GLY A 91 6.86 -6.53 18.58
CA GLY A 91 6.84 -5.34 17.75
C GLY A 91 6.65 -5.65 16.26
N GLY A 92 6.16 -4.66 15.52
CA GLY A 92 5.80 -4.81 14.11
C GLY A 92 4.40 -5.39 13.91
N ARG A 93 4.14 -5.84 12.68
CA ARG A 93 2.86 -6.39 12.24
C ARG A 93 3.11 -7.74 11.59
N ARG A 94 2.34 -8.74 11.97
CA ARG A 94 2.44 -10.11 11.48
C ARG A 94 1.21 -10.46 10.65
N ILE A 95 1.40 -11.26 9.60
CA ILE A 95 0.27 -11.78 8.82
C ILE A 95 -0.46 -12.89 9.59
N THR A 96 -1.79 -12.87 9.53
CA THR A 96 -2.63 -13.91 10.14
C THR A 96 -2.66 -15.18 9.27
N PRO A 97 -3.02 -16.35 9.83
CA PRO A 97 -3.21 -17.56 9.04
C PRO A 97 -4.28 -17.40 7.94
N SER A 98 -5.33 -16.60 8.20
CA SER A 98 -6.35 -16.23 7.21
C SER A 98 -5.77 -15.37 6.09
N GLY A 99 -4.97 -14.35 6.43
CA GLY A 99 -4.31 -13.48 5.46
C GLY A 99 -3.36 -14.27 4.55
N ARG A 100 -2.59 -15.22 5.11
CA ARG A 100 -1.70 -16.06 4.32
C ARG A 100 -2.47 -16.92 3.31
N ARG A 101 -3.59 -17.53 3.76
CA ARG A 101 -4.44 -18.34 2.88
C ARG A 101 -5.00 -17.50 1.73
N ASP A 102 -5.49 -16.29 2.01
CA ASP A 102 -6.05 -15.41 0.98
C ASP A 102 -5.02 -15.05 -0.09
N LEU A 103 -3.80 -14.68 0.33
CA LEU A 103 -2.71 -14.37 -0.60
C LEU A 103 -2.34 -15.59 -1.46
N ASP A 104 -2.20 -16.78 -0.87
CA ASP A 104 -1.85 -18.00 -1.60
C ASP A 104 -3.00 -18.43 -2.56
N GLN A 105 -4.27 -18.20 -2.20
CA GLN A 105 -5.41 -18.45 -3.09
C GLN A 105 -5.45 -17.50 -4.29
N VAL A 106 -5.13 -16.21 -4.09
CA VAL A 106 -5.03 -15.24 -5.19
C VAL A 106 -3.82 -15.55 -6.07
N ALA A 107 -2.69 -15.94 -5.48
CA ALA A 107 -1.50 -16.35 -6.21
C ALA A 107 -1.75 -17.55 -7.12
N GLY A 108 -2.51 -18.54 -6.64
CA GLY A 108 -2.89 -19.72 -7.44
C GLY A 108 -3.74 -19.42 -8.68
N ARG A 109 -4.40 -18.26 -8.74
CA ARG A 109 -5.20 -17.82 -9.90
C ARG A 109 -4.37 -17.13 -10.98
N ILE A 110 -3.15 -16.72 -10.67
CA ILE A 110 -2.29 -16.02 -11.61
C ILE A 110 -1.59 -17.08 -12.46
N VAL A 111 -1.85 -17.05 -13.75
CA VAL A 111 -1.18 -17.91 -14.73
C VAL A 111 0.23 -17.37 -14.90
N VAL A 112 1.21 -18.07 -14.34
CA VAL A 112 2.62 -17.83 -14.66
C VAL A 112 2.82 -18.25 -16.12
N ALA A 113 3.09 -17.29 -17.00
CA ALA A 113 3.62 -17.62 -18.32
C ALA A 113 4.95 -18.36 -18.13
N PRO A 114 5.15 -19.53 -18.78
CA PRO A 114 6.34 -20.36 -18.59
C PRO A 114 7.64 -19.64 -18.95
#